data_AF-A0AAV5YQ57-F1
#
_entry.id   AF-A0AAV5YQ57-F1
#
_cell.length_a   1.000
_cell.length_b   1.000
_cell.length_c   1.000
_cell.angle_alpha   90.00
_cell.angle_beta   90.00
_cell.angle_gamma   90.00
#
_symmetry.space_group_name_H-M   'P 1'
#
loop_
_entity.id
_entity.type
_entity.pdbx_description
1 polymer ?
#
loop_
_entity_poly.entity_id
_entity_poly.type
_entity_poly.pdbx_seq_one_letter_code
_entity_poly.pdbx_strand_id
1 'polypeptide(L)'
;YAVAEETIQKLALIATVAAQVGLVMLVSELFTEFYRTTHHSESAEYLYRGLEGRYDLVPWSWTSVALVLLAALMLSVHRVRRTPPALYLACAMLFAGVLIEKSIGTIIPGFVPEPWGKIPRYVPTWVELTVCAGLWALGAFVFTVLAKAAIPIELGHRAPPPTPADTNPA
;
A
#
# COMPACT_ATOMS: atom_id res chain seq x y z
N TYR A 1 -5.46 -24.39 11.38
CA TYR A 1 -5.65 -23.41 12.47
C TYR A 1 -6.94 -22.68 12.19
N ALA A 2 -7.92 -22.70 13.10
CA ALA A 2 -9.16 -21.94 12.92
C ALA A 2 -8.90 -20.50 13.39
N VAL A 3 -8.98 -19.54 12.48
CA VAL A 3 -8.85 -18.12 12.83
C VAL A 3 -10.17 -17.67 13.44
N ALA A 4 -10.14 -17.07 14.63
CA ALA A 4 -11.33 -16.55 15.28
C ALA A 4 -11.88 -15.36 14.47
N GLU A 5 -13.19 -15.36 14.23
CA GLU A 5 -13.89 -14.28 13.53
C GLU A 5 -13.70 -12.93 14.24
N GLU A 6 -13.59 -12.94 15.57
CA GLU A 6 -13.30 -11.76 16.37
C GLU A 6 -11.93 -11.13 16.03
N THR A 7 -10.91 -11.95 15.72
CA THR A 7 -9.59 -11.48 15.29
C THR A 7 -9.68 -10.76 13.94
N ILE A 8 -10.42 -11.32 12.99
CA ILE A 8 -10.64 -10.72 11.67
C ILE A 8 -11.37 -9.37 11.82
N GLN A 9 -12.38 -9.30 12.69
CA GLN A 9 -13.11 -8.06 12.94
C GLN A 9 -12.25 -6.98 13.61
N LYS A 10 -11.36 -7.35 14.53
CA LYS A 10 -10.37 -6.44 15.13
C LYS A 10 -9.39 -5.90 14.09
N LEU A 11 -8.84 -6.77 13.24
CA LEU A 11 -7.96 -6.36 12.13
C LEU A 11 -8.68 -5.43 11.14
N ALA A 12 -9.93 -5.75 10.80
CA ALA A 12 -10.75 -4.91 9.93
C ALA A 12 -11.02 -3.52 10.54
N LEU A 13 -11.21 -3.43 11.86
CA LEU A 13 -11.33 -2.15 12.56
C LEU A 13 -10.04 -1.33 12.45
N ILE A 14 -8.89 -1.94 12.71
CA ILE A 14 -7.58 -1.28 12.59
C ILE A 14 -7.37 -0.80 11.15
N ALA A 15 -7.65 -1.65 10.16
CA ALA A 15 -7.56 -1.28 8.75
C ALA A 15 -8.50 -0.12 8.38
N THR A 16 -9.70 -0.06 8.96
CA THR A 16 -10.64 1.05 8.75
C THR A 16 -10.05 2.37 9.26
N VAL A 17 -9.50 2.37 10.47
CA VAL A 17 -8.87 3.56 11.07
C VAL A 17 -7.65 3.98 10.25
N ALA A 18 -6.81 3.02 9.86
CA ALA A 18 -5.65 3.29 9.00
C ALA A 18 -6.07 3.87 7.64
N ALA A 19 -7.14 3.35 7.03
CA ALA A 19 -7.68 3.88 5.77
C ALA A 19 -8.19 5.32 5.91
N GLN A 20 -8.83 5.67 7.05
CA GLN A 20 -9.27 7.03 7.33
C GLN A 20 -8.09 7.99 7.51
N VAL A 21 -7.06 7.57 8.26
CA VAL A 21 -5.81 8.35 8.40
C VAL A 21 -5.14 8.52 7.03
N GLY A 22 -5.05 7.45 6.24
CA GLY A 22 -4.53 7.50 4.88
C GLY A 22 -5.30 8.46 3.99
N LEU A 23 -6.63 8.51 4.10
CA LEU A 23 -7.47 9.46 3.36
C LEU A 23 -7.19 10.92 3.76
N VAL A 24 -7.01 11.19 5.06
CA VAL A 24 -6.63 12.53 5.54
C VAL A 24 -5.26 12.93 5.00
N MET A 25 -4.29 12.00 4.99
CA MET A 25 -2.96 12.24 4.43
C MET A 25 -3.01 12.52 2.93
N LEU A 26 -3.81 11.76 2.17
CA LEU A 26 -4.04 11.98 0.75
C LEU A 26 -4.61 13.39 0.48
N VAL A 27 -5.57 13.84 1.29
CA VAL A 27 -6.11 15.21 1.17
C VAL A 27 -5.04 16.25 1.48
N SER A 28 -4.20 16.01 2.50
CA SER A 28 -3.09 16.91 2.81
C SER A 28 -2.08 17.00 1.67
N GLU A 29 -1.78 15.87 1.03
CA GLU A 29 -0.88 15.78 -0.12
C GLU A 29 -1.42 16.60 -1.30
N LEU A 30 -2.68 16.33 -1.68
CA LEU A 30 -3.40 17.11 -2.70
C LEU A 30 -3.39 18.61 -2.38
N PHE A 31 -3.64 18.98 -1.12
CA PHE A 31 -3.61 20.39 -0.71
C PHE A 31 -2.23 21.01 -0.86
N THR A 32 -1.16 20.34 -0.41
CA THR A 32 0.20 20.86 -0.56
C THR A 32 0.62 20.99 -2.01
N GLU A 33 0.14 20.09 -2.86
CA GLU A 33 0.47 20.02 -4.27
C GLU A 33 -0.25 21.12 -5.08
N PHE A 34 -1.52 21.41 -4.76
CA PHE A 34 -2.27 22.50 -5.41
C PHE A 34 -1.99 23.89 -4.81
N TYR A 35 -1.53 23.99 -3.57
CA TYR A 35 -1.31 25.28 -2.90
C TYR A 35 0.05 25.92 -3.26
N ARG A 36 1.08 25.13 -3.60
CA ARG A 36 2.40 25.66 -3.97
C ARG A 36 2.53 25.86 -5.49
N THR A 37 2.02 26.98 -6.02
CA THR A 37 2.35 27.42 -7.39
C THR A 37 3.80 27.94 -7.42
N THR A 38 4.76 27.12 -7.84
CA THR A 38 6.19 27.49 -8.00
C THR A 38 6.76 26.68 -9.17
N HIS A 39 7.94 26.95 -9.72
CA HIS A 39 8.54 26.15 -10.83
C HIS A 39 8.63 24.62 -10.59
N HIS A 40 8.43 24.14 -9.35
CA HIS A 40 8.29 22.71 -9.02
C HIS A 40 6.85 22.16 -9.10
N SER A 41 5.85 22.99 -9.41
CA SER A 41 4.44 22.60 -9.58
C SER A 41 4.13 22.08 -10.98
N GLU A 42 5.09 22.12 -11.90
CA GLU A 42 4.95 21.56 -13.26
C GLU A 42 4.83 20.03 -13.23
N SER A 43 5.45 19.34 -12.27
CA SER A 43 5.35 17.88 -12.13
C SER A 43 4.01 17.43 -11.54
N ALA A 44 3.52 18.20 -10.57
CA ALA A 44 2.21 18.07 -9.95
C ALA A 44 1.05 18.31 -10.93
N GLU A 45 1.14 19.38 -11.72
CA GLU A 45 0.14 19.72 -12.71
C GLU A 45 0.17 18.72 -13.88
N TYR A 46 1.33 18.15 -14.24
CA TYR A 46 1.44 17.03 -15.17
C TYR A 46 0.71 15.77 -14.69
N LEU A 47 0.76 15.48 -13.39
CA LEU A 47 0.19 14.25 -12.82
C LEU A 47 -1.33 14.29 -12.63
N TYR A 48 -1.91 15.47 -12.32
CA TYR A 48 -3.34 15.61 -12.02
C TYR A 48 -4.16 16.38 -13.07
N ARG A 49 -3.54 17.27 -13.85
CA ARG A 49 -4.20 18.09 -14.88
C ARG A 49 -3.66 17.86 -16.29
N GLY A 50 -2.46 17.30 -16.40
CA GLY A 50 -1.73 17.15 -17.66
C GLY A 50 -1.01 18.45 -18.03
N LEU A 51 0.25 18.34 -18.46
CA LEU A 51 1.02 19.45 -19.03
C LEU A 51 1.24 19.20 -20.52
N GLU A 52 1.15 20.25 -21.34
CA GLU A 52 1.50 20.23 -22.77
C GLU A 52 0.78 19.14 -23.61
N GLY A 53 -0.48 18.83 -23.29
CA GLY A 53 -1.29 17.87 -24.07
C GLY A 53 -0.96 16.40 -23.81
N ARG A 54 -0.17 16.08 -22.77
CA ARG A 54 0.11 14.71 -22.33
C ARG A 54 -0.65 14.39 -21.05
N TYR A 55 -1.62 13.49 -21.16
CA TYR A 55 -2.55 13.12 -20.09
C TYR A 55 -2.38 11.68 -19.60
N ASP A 56 -1.29 11.00 -19.96
CA ASP A 56 -1.19 9.53 -19.80
C ASP A 56 -1.29 9.08 -18.32
N LEU A 57 -0.91 9.95 -17.38
CA LEU A 57 -0.86 9.65 -15.94
C LEU A 57 -2.09 10.15 -15.16
N VAL A 58 -2.83 11.11 -15.73
CA VAL A 58 -3.99 11.75 -15.09
C VAL A 58 -5.11 10.74 -14.76
N PRO A 59 -5.51 9.83 -15.67
CA PRO A 59 -6.53 8.82 -15.37
C PRO A 59 -6.12 7.88 -14.24
N TRP A 60 -4.83 7.55 -14.13
CA TRP A 60 -4.32 6.65 -13.09
C TRP A 60 -4.40 7.28 -11.71
N SER A 61 -4.03 8.56 -11.58
CA SER A 61 -4.16 9.33 -10.34
C SER A 61 -5.61 9.40 -9.87
N TRP A 62 -6.55 9.76 -10.77
CA TRP A 62 -7.97 9.84 -10.43
C TRP A 62 -8.58 8.48 -10.10
N THR A 63 -8.19 7.42 -10.82
CA THR A 63 -8.63 6.04 -10.53
C THR A 63 -8.17 5.61 -9.14
N SER A 64 -6.94 5.96 -8.77
CA SER A 64 -6.38 5.67 -7.46
C SER A 64 -7.13 6.39 -6.33
N VAL A 65 -7.35 7.70 -6.47
CA VAL A 65 -8.13 8.50 -5.51
C VAL A 65 -9.54 7.93 -5.35
N ALA A 66 -10.20 7.58 -6.46
CA ALA A 66 -11.53 6.98 -6.43
C ALA A 66 -11.53 5.63 -5.70
N LEU A 67 -10.54 4.76 -5.95
CA LEU A 67 -10.41 3.47 -5.28
C LEU A 67 -10.19 3.61 -3.78
N VAL A 68 -9.27 4.47 -3.35
CA VAL A 68 -8.98 4.71 -1.93
C VAL A 68 -10.19 5.31 -1.22
N LEU A 69 -10.86 6.30 -1.84
CA LEU A 69 -12.06 6.92 -1.29
C LEU A 69 -13.22 5.91 -1.15
N LEU A 70 -13.51 5.16 -2.22
CA LEU A 70 -14.57 4.13 -2.20
C LEU A 70 -14.27 3.05 -1.17
N ALA A 71 -13.02 2.58 -1.09
CA ALA A 71 -12.63 1.57 -0.12
C ALA A 71 -12.72 2.08 1.33
N ALA A 72 -12.28 3.31 1.59
CA ALA A 72 -12.39 3.93 2.91
C ALA A 72 -13.85 4.13 3.33
N LEU A 73 -14.73 4.52 2.41
CA LEU A 73 -16.17 4.62 2.64
C LEU A 73 -16.79 3.24 2.92
N MET A 74 -16.45 2.23 2.11
CA MET A 74 -16.91 0.84 2.32
C MET A 74 -16.46 0.28 3.67
N LEU A 75 -15.21 0.47 4.08
CA LEU A 75 -14.71 0.02 5.40
C LEU A 75 -15.35 0.78 6.56
N SER A 76 -15.68 2.06 6.37
CA SER A 76 -16.34 2.89 7.39
C SER A 76 -17.77 2.43 7.69
N VAL A 77 -18.45 1.80 6.73
CA VAL A 77 -19.80 1.25 6.93
C VAL A 77 -19.72 -0.09 7.66
N HIS A 78 -20.18 -0.11 8.92
CA HIS A 78 -20.16 -1.31 9.78
C HIS A 78 -20.79 -2.56 9.13
N ARG A 79 -21.86 -2.38 8.34
CA ARG A 79 -22.56 -3.48 7.66
C ARG A 79 -21.71 -4.16 6.58
N VAL A 80 -20.93 -3.38 5.83
CA VAL A 80 -20.04 -3.88 4.76
C VAL A 80 -18.83 -4.58 5.36
N ARG A 81 -18.30 -4.07 6.47
CA ARG A 81 -17.15 -4.66 7.17
C ARG A 81 -17.44 -6.02 7.82
N ARG A 82 -18.69 -6.31 8.18
CA ARG A 82 -19.08 -7.62 8.77
C ARG A 82 -19.34 -8.71 7.73
N THR A 83 -19.47 -8.36 6.46
CA THR A 83 -19.67 -9.34 5.39
C THR A 83 -18.32 -9.74 4.79
N PRO A 84 -17.88 -11.01 4.91
CA PRO A 84 -16.55 -11.45 4.46
C PRO A 84 -16.22 -11.12 3.00
N PRO A 85 -17.10 -11.37 2.00
CA PRO A 85 -16.73 -11.09 0.61
C PRO A 85 -16.59 -9.59 0.33
N ALA A 86 -17.42 -8.75 0.95
CA ALA A 86 -17.33 -7.30 0.78
C ALA A 86 -16.11 -6.73 1.51
N LEU A 87 -15.74 -7.29 2.67
CA LEU A 87 -14.52 -6.95 3.37
C LEU A 87 -13.28 -7.24 2.52
N TYR A 88 -13.18 -8.43 1.94
CA TYR A 88 -12.05 -8.78 1.06
C TYR A 88 -11.97 -7.90 -0.18
N LEU A 89 -13.12 -7.63 -0.81
CA LEU A 89 -13.19 -6.71 -1.94
C LEU A 89 -12.70 -5.31 -1.56
N ALA A 90 -13.19 -4.76 -0.44
CA ALA A 90 -12.83 -3.42 -0.02
C ALA A 90 -11.35 -3.32 0.39
N CYS A 91 -10.79 -4.35 1.03
CA CYS A 91 -9.35 -4.45 1.30
C CYS A 91 -8.52 -4.52 0.01
N ALA A 92 -8.97 -5.29 -0.99
CA ALA A 92 -8.29 -5.38 -2.28
C ALA A 92 -8.32 -4.04 -3.04
N MET A 93 -9.47 -3.35 -3.03
CA MET A 93 -9.61 -2.00 -3.60
C MET A 93 -8.72 -0.99 -2.89
N LEU A 94 -8.69 -1.01 -1.55
CA LEU A 94 -7.81 -0.14 -0.76
C LEU A 94 -6.35 -0.38 -1.10
N PHE A 95 -5.94 -1.65 -1.12
CA PHE A 95 -4.57 -2.05 -1.44
C PHE A 95 -4.17 -1.61 -2.86
N ALA A 96 -5.02 -1.87 -3.87
CA ALA A 96 -4.75 -1.47 -5.24
C ALA A 96 -4.70 0.05 -5.39
N GLY A 97 -5.62 0.78 -4.75
CA GLY A 97 -5.63 2.25 -4.75
C GLY A 97 -4.35 2.80 -4.15
N VAL A 98 -3.99 2.42 -2.92
CA VAL A 98 -2.75 2.88 -2.27
C VAL A 98 -1.51 2.50 -3.06
N LEU A 99 -1.49 1.30 -3.66
CA LEU A 99 -0.37 0.86 -4.49
C LEU A 99 -0.18 1.79 -5.70
N ILE A 100 -1.25 2.13 -6.41
CA ILE A 100 -1.21 3.04 -7.56
C ILE A 100 -0.82 4.45 -7.10
N GLU A 101 -1.44 4.94 -6.03
CA GLU A 101 -1.18 6.27 -5.46
C GLU A 101 0.29 6.45 -5.11
N LYS A 102 0.87 5.57 -4.30
CA LYS A 102 2.24 5.71 -3.81
C LYS A 102 3.30 5.33 -4.84
N SER A 103 3.01 4.41 -5.76
CA SER A 103 3.96 4.12 -6.85
C SER A 103 4.01 5.27 -7.84
N ILE A 104 2.88 5.64 -8.45
CA ILE A 104 2.83 6.61 -9.54
C ILE A 104 2.95 8.04 -8.99
N GLY A 105 2.25 8.35 -7.89
CA GLY A 105 2.18 9.68 -7.30
C GLY A 105 3.44 10.12 -6.58
N THR A 106 4.28 9.21 -6.08
CA THR A 106 5.50 9.59 -5.37
C THR A 106 6.76 9.42 -6.22
N ILE A 107 6.84 8.37 -7.05
CA ILE A 107 8.06 8.08 -7.82
C ILE A 107 8.20 9.08 -8.97
N ILE A 108 7.14 9.29 -9.76
CA ILE A 108 7.24 10.00 -11.03
C ILE A 108 7.47 11.51 -10.85
N PRO A 109 6.75 12.22 -9.95
CA PRO A 109 7.06 13.62 -9.66
C PRO A 109 8.45 13.82 -9.05
N GLY A 110 9.07 12.78 -8.48
CA GLY A 110 10.45 12.84 -7.98
C GLY A 110 11.51 12.86 -9.08
N PHE A 111 11.17 12.43 -10.30
CA PHE A 111 12.08 12.36 -11.45
C PHE A 111 11.71 13.34 -12.58
N VAL A 112 10.60 14.07 -12.45
CA VAL A 112 10.10 15.04 -13.41
C VAL A 112 9.92 16.39 -12.71
N PRO A 113 10.34 17.54 -13.29
CA PRO A 113 11.05 17.68 -14.56
C PRO A 113 12.49 17.18 -14.47
N GLU A 114 13.00 16.65 -15.57
CA GLU A 114 14.42 16.30 -15.64
C GLU A 114 15.28 17.55 -15.39
N PRO A 115 16.53 17.43 -14.88
CA PRO A 115 17.41 18.60 -14.66
C PRO A 115 17.65 19.47 -15.90
N TRP A 116 17.28 18.96 -17.08
CA TRP A 116 17.39 19.60 -18.39
C TRP A 116 16.07 20.23 -18.87
N GLY A 117 15.03 20.26 -18.04
CA GLY A 117 13.73 20.86 -18.33
C GLY A 117 12.86 20.07 -19.31
N LYS A 118 13.21 18.82 -19.62
CA LYS A 118 12.37 17.94 -20.44
C LYS A 118 11.37 17.20 -19.56
N ILE A 119 10.14 17.08 -20.08
CA ILE A 119 9.06 16.32 -19.47
C ILE A 119 8.92 15.01 -20.28
N PRO A 120 9.57 13.91 -19.86
CA PRO A 120 9.50 12.65 -20.59
C PRO A 120 8.09 12.05 -20.52
N ARG A 121 7.67 11.41 -21.61
CA ARG A 121 6.47 10.57 -21.62
C ARG A 121 6.79 9.27 -20.88
N TYR A 122 6.15 9.03 -19.74
CA TYR A 122 6.34 7.81 -18.96
C TYR A 122 5.17 6.86 -19.17
N VAL A 123 5.49 5.64 -19.60
CA VAL A 123 4.59 4.49 -19.63
C VAL A 123 5.39 3.28 -19.14
N PRO A 124 4.88 2.53 -18.14
CA PRO A 124 5.62 1.41 -17.58
C PRO A 124 6.03 0.41 -18.66
N THR A 125 7.32 0.09 -18.70
CA THR A 125 7.84 -0.90 -19.65
C THR A 125 7.59 -2.32 -19.15
N TRP A 126 7.60 -3.30 -20.05
CA TRP A 126 7.49 -4.71 -19.67
C TRP A 126 8.60 -5.14 -18.70
N VAL A 127 9.81 -4.59 -18.88
CA VAL A 127 10.95 -4.84 -17.99
C VAL A 127 10.65 -4.34 -16.58
N GLU A 128 10.18 -3.10 -16.43
CA GLU A 128 9.79 -2.55 -15.12
C GLU A 128 8.72 -3.40 -14.43
N LEU A 129 7.70 -3.85 -15.16
CA LEU A 129 6.67 -4.73 -14.61
C LEU A 129 7.24 -6.06 -14.12
N THR A 130 8.15 -6.69 -14.88
CA THR A 130 8.79 -7.94 -14.46
C THR A 130 9.71 -7.77 -13.26
N VAL A 131 10.43 -6.64 -13.17
CA VAL A 131 11.25 -6.31 -12.00
C VAL A 131 10.38 -6.10 -10.78
N CYS A 132 9.28 -5.33 -10.89
CA CYS A 132 8.31 -5.16 -9.81
C CYS A 132 7.75 -6.51 -9.34
N ALA A 133 7.34 -7.39 -10.27
CA ALA A 133 6.87 -8.73 -9.94
C ALA A 133 7.96 -9.57 -9.25
N GLY A 134 9.22 -9.43 -9.66
CA GLY A 134 10.37 -10.07 -9.01
C GLY A 134 10.57 -9.60 -7.57
N LEU A 135 10.41 -8.31 -7.29
CA LEU A 135 10.46 -7.79 -5.91
C LEU A 135 9.32 -8.36 -5.04
N TRP A 136 8.10 -8.44 -5.58
CA TRP A 136 6.97 -9.08 -4.89
C TRP A 136 7.24 -10.56 -4.60
N ALA A 137 7.76 -11.29 -5.58
CA ALA A 137 8.11 -12.69 -5.42
C ALA A 137 9.20 -12.90 -4.37
N LEU A 138 10.23 -12.06 -4.36
CA LEU A 138 11.28 -12.08 -3.34
C LEU A 138 10.73 -11.80 -1.94
N GLY A 139 9.87 -10.79 -1.80
CA GLY A 139 9.20 -10.49 -0.53
C GLY A 139 8.36 -11.66 -0.01
N ALA A 140 7.55 -12.26 -0.90
CA ALA A 140 6.76 -13.44 -0.57
C ALA A 140 7.64 -14.65 -0.19
N PHE A 141 8.76 -14.83 -0.88
CA PHE A 141 9.73 -15.88 -0.57
C PHE A 141 10.34 -15.69 0.82
N VAL A 142 10.86 -14.50 1.12
CA VAL A 142 11.43 -14.17 2.44
C VAL A 142 10.39 -14.35 3.54
N PHE A 143 9.17 -13.83 3.34
CA PHE A 143 8.07 -14.02 4.28
C PHE A 143 7.78 -15.50 4.53
N THR A 144 7.75 -16.32 3.47
CA THR A 144 7.47 -17.76 3.57
C THR A 144 8.56 -18.48 4.37
N VAL A 145 9.83 -18.17 4.14
CA VAL A 145 10.96 -18.76 4.88
C VAL A 145 10.89 -18.39 6.37
N LEU A 146 10.67 -17.11 6.67
CA LEU A 146 10.56 -16.62 8.05
C LEU A 146 9.33 -17.19 8.77
N ALA A 147 8.16 -17.18 8.12
CA ALA A 147 6.94 -17.75 8.68
C ALA A 147 7.09 -19.25 8.97
N LYS A 148 7.75 -20.00 8.08
CA LYS A 148 8.03 -21.43 8.29
C LYS A 148 8.94 -21.67 9.50
N ALA A 149 9.84 -20.74 9.82
CA ALA A 149 10.69 -20.83 11.00
C ALA A 149 9.97 -20.37 12.28
N ALA A 150 9.22 -19.28 12.22
CA ALA A 150 8.58 -18.64 13.37
C ALA A 150 7.33 -19.39 13.86
N ILE A 151 6.43 -19.83 12.97
CA ILE A 151 5.17 -20.46 13.34
C ILE A 151 5.35 -21.68 14.28
N PRO A 152 6.29 -22.62 14.03
CA PRO A 152 6.53 -23.74 14.94
C PRO A 152 7.04 -23.32 16.32
N ILE A 153 7.76 -22.20 16.43
CA ILE A 153 8.31 -21.68 17.69
C ILE A 153 7.17 -21.07 18.52
N GLU A 154 6.34 -20.22 17.89
CA GLU A 154 5.17 -19.61 18.54
C GLU A 154 4.14 -20.64 18.98
N LEU A 155 3.99 -21.74 18.24
CA LEU A 155 3.11 -22.85 18.60
C LEU A 155 3.72 -23.80 19.65
N GLY A 156 4.92 -23.51 20.18
CA GLY A 156 5.59 -24.34 21.18
C GLY A 156 6.03 -25.71 20.68
N HIS A 157 6.04 -25.96 19.37
CA HIS A 157 6.49 -27.23 18.78
C HIS A 157 8.03 -27.37 18.79
N ARG A 158 8.75 -26.30 19.13
CA ARG A 158 10.19 -26.30 19.41
C ARG A 158 10.43 -25.60 20.74
N ALA A 159 10.78 -26.36 21.78
CA ALA A 159 11.20 -25.80 23.06
C ALA A 159 12.57 -25.12 22.92
N PRO A 160 12.83 -24.02 23.66
CA PRO A 160 14.18 -23.48 23.78
C PRO A 160 15.12 -24.54 24.36
N PRO A 161 16.43 -24.52 24.01
CA PRO A 161 17.39 -25.42 24.64
C PRO A 161 17.36 -25.24 26.16
N PRO A 162 17.48 -26.33 26.95
CA PRO A 162 17.40 -26.27 28.41
C PRO A 162 18.44 -25.31 28.97
N THR A 163 18.03 -24.50 29.95
CA THR A 163 18.90 -23.54 30.61
C THR A 163 19.79 -24.29 31.61
N PRO A 164 21.10 -23.97 31.77
CA PRO A 164 22.00 -24.68 32.70
C PRO A 164 21.56 -24.68 34.18
N ALA A 165 20.57 -23.85 34.55
CA ALA A 165 19.99 -23.81 35.89
C ALA A 165 19.06 -25.00 36.18
N ASP A 166 18.56 -25.70 35.14
CA ASP A 166 17.59 -26.78 35.27
C ASP A 166 18.25 -28.15 35.45
N THR A 167 19.59 -28.19 35.46
CA THR A 167 20.41 -29.42 35.56
C THR A 167 21.09 -29.63 36.92
N ASN A 168 20.66 -28.95 38.00
CA ASN A 168 21.16 -29.26 39.34
C ASN A 168 20.20 -30.17 40.12
N PRO A 169 20.45 -31.50 40.17
CA PRO A 169 19.84 -32.34 41.19
C PRO A 169 20.72 -32.32 42.45
N ALA A 170 20.49 -31.35 43.34
CA ALA A 170 20.78 -31.39 44.79
C ALA A 170 20.56 -30.00 45.41
#